data_AF-A0A150UPJ7-F1
#
_entry.id   AF-A0A150UPJ7-F1
#
_cell.length_a   1.000
_cell.length_b   1.000
_cell.length_c   1.000
_cell.angle_alpha   90.00
_cell.angle_beta   90.00
_cell.angle_gamma   90.00
#
_symmetry.space_group_name_H-M   'P 1'
#
loop_
_entity.id
_entity.type
_entity.pdbx_description
1 polymer ?
#
loop_
_entity_poly.entity_id
_entity_poly.type
_entity_poly.pdbx_seq_one_letter_code
_entity_poly.pdbx_strand_id
1 'polypeptide(L)'
;MINHQKVLAIDPSVHDFYCQFYSLGIGHCGGGTGVVPMSPIGQLRAWVENGTAPEYLYSGNPYAVNASSSETVNGTNVRFMNLCPYPLVNKYKGNGDPAMASSYECALNKDGWTFQFLLEPMTAV
;
A
#
# COMPACT_ATOMS: atom_id res chain seq x y z
N MET A 1 -4.86 8.79 -16.42
CA MET A 1 -4.63 9.51 -15.15
C MET A 1 -5.20 8.71 -13.99
N ILE A 2 -4.35 8.42 -13.00
CA ILE A 2 -4.76 7.85 -11.70
C ILE A 2 -5.47 8.94 -10.87
N ASN A 3 -6.47 8.57 -10.05
CA ASN A 3 -7.27 9.55 -9.30
C ASN A 3 -6.42 10.50 -8.44
N HIS A 4 -5.40 9.98 -7.74
CA HIS A 4 -4.45 10.80 -6.97
C HIS A 4 -3.88 11.98 -7.75
N GLN A 5 -3.50 11.79 -9.01
CA GLN A 5 -2.92 12.85 -9.84
C GLN A 5 -3.93 13.94 -10.16
N LYS A 6 -5.19 13.55 -10.40
CA LYS A 6 -6.28 14.51 -10.65
C LYS A 6 -6.53 15.37 -9.42
N VAL A 7 -6.51 14.77 -8.22
CA VAL A 7 -6.69 15.50 -6.96
C VAL A 7 -5.49 16.41 -6.68
N LEU A 8 -4.26 15.90 -6.86
CA LEU A 8 -3.03 16.70 -6.70
C LEU A 8 -3.01 17.92 -7.64
N ALA A 9 -3.53 17.78 -8.86
CA ALA A 9 -3.62 18.89 -9.82
C ALA A 9 -4.64 19.97 -9.39
N ILE A 10 -5.63 19.61 -8.57
CA ILE A 10 -6.63 20.54 -8.03
C ILE A 10 -6.10 21.20 -6.75
N ASP A 11 -5.46 20.41 -5.88
CA ASP A 11 -4.95 20.87 -4.59
C ASP A 11 -3.54 20.30 -4.31
N PRO A 12 -2.49 21.15 -4.31
CA PRO A 12 -1.13 20.73 -3.99
C PRO A 12 -0.96 20.20 -2.56
N SER A 13 -1.87 20.55 -1.64
CA SER A 13 -1.88 20.08 -0.24
C SER A 13 -2.56 18.71 -0.07
N VAL A 14 -2.84 17.99 -1.16
CA VAL A 14 -3.53 16.68 -1.15
C VAL A 14 -3.00 15.70 -0.10
N HIS A 15 -1.70 15.71 0.19
CA HIS A 15 -1.09 14.79 1.16
C HIS A 15 -1.49 15.05 2.62
N ASP A 16 -2.05 16.23 2.92
CA ASP A 16 -2.49 16.61 4.27
C ASP A 16 -3.86 15.99 4.61
N PHE A 17 -4.65 15.59 3.61
CA PHE A 17 -6.03 15.13 3.80
C PHE A 17 -6.44 13.90 2.97
N TYR A 18 -5.62 13.50 2.00
CA TYR A 18 -5.91 12.37 1.12
C TYR A 18 -4.67 11.49 0.96
N CYS A 19 -4.84 10.20 1.22
CA CYS A 19 -3.82 9.18 0.95
C CYS A 19 -4.46 8.05 0.12
N GLN A 20 -3.78 7.64 -0.94
CA GLN A 20 -4.22 6.53 -1.78
C GLN A 20 -3.27 5.35 -1.65
N PHE A 21 -3.83 4.17 -1.34
CA PHE A 21 -3.10 2.92 -1.17
C PHE A 21 -3.62 1.88 -2.17
N TYR A 22 -2.72 1.12 -2.78
CA TYR A 22 -3.07 0.05 -3.70
C TYR A 22 -2.72 -1.31 -3.12
N SER A 23 -3.73 -2.16 -2.98
CA SER A 23 -3.49 -3.58 -2.76
C SER A 23 -3.36 -4.30 -4.10
N LEU A 24 -2.26 -5.02 -4.27
CA LEU A 24 -1.98 -5.81 -5.46
C LEU A 24 -2.27 -7.29 -5.19
N GLY A 25 -2.80 -7.99 -6.18
CA GLY A 25 -3.09 -9.42 -6.09
C GLY A 25 -4.38 -9.77 -5.35
N ILE A 26 -5.25 -8.79 -5.09
CA ILE A 26 -6.60 -9.01 -4.57
C ILE A 26 -7.65 -8.91 -5.68
N GLY A 27 -8.80 -9.54 -5.46
CA GLY A 27 -10.00 -9.32 -6.26
C GLY A 27 -10.76 -8.05 -5.86
N HIS A 28 -12.01 -7.93 -6.31
CA HIS A 28 -12.88 -6.85 -5.89
C HIS A 28 -13.19 -6.96 -4.39
N CYS A 29 -12.79 -5.93 -3.62
CA CYS A 29 -12.87 -5.84 -2.15
C CYS A 29 -12.04 -6.87 -1.35
N GLY A 30 -11.71 -8.03 -1.92
CA GLY A 30 -10.91 -9.06 -1.27
C GLY A 30 -10.71 -10.28 -2.14
N GLY A 31 -10.27 -11.38 -1.52
CA GLY A 31 -9.85 -12.60 -2.23
C GLY A 31 -8.48 -12.44 -2.89
N GLY A 32 -8.03 -13.48 -3.59
CA GLY A 32 -6.70 -13.52 -4.21
C GLY A 32 -5.57 -13.77 -3.21
N THR A 33 -4.34 -13.62 -3.70
CA THR A 33 -3.10 -13.90 -2.94
C THR A 33 -2.46 -12.65 -2.35
N GLY A 34 -3.06 -11.47 -2.57
CA GLY A 34 -2.63 -10.17 -2.05
C GLY A 34 -2.94 -9.95 -0.57
N VAL A 35 -2.89 -8.70 -0.12
CA VAL A 35 -3.16 -8.33 1.29
C VAL A 35 -4.24 -7.25 1.37
N VAL A 36 -5.03 -7.20 2.44
CA VAL A 36 -5.96 -6.10 2.69
C VAL A 36 -5.62 -5.40 4.01
N PRO A 37 -5.92 -4.10 4.17
CA PRO A 37 -5.72 -3.40 5.43
C PRO A 37 -6.42 -4.12 6.59
N MET A 38 -5.69 -4.37 7.67
CA MET A 38 -6.22 -5.10 8.83
C MET A 38 -7.12 -4.23 9.72
N SER A 39 -6.86 -2.91 9.76
CA SER A 39 -7.64 -1.95 10.56
C SER A 39 -7.75 -0.57 9.88
N PRO A 40 -8.37 -0.49 8.69
CA PRO A 40 -8.44 0.77 7.93
C PRO A 40 -9.25 1.85 8.67
N ILE A 41 -10.33 1.47 9.37
CA ILE A 41 -11.15 2.42 10.16
C ILE A 41 -10.40 2.90 11.41
N GLY A 42 -9.64 2.01 12.07
CA GLY A 42 -8.81 2.40 13.21
C GLY A 42 -7.73 3.40 12.81
N GLN A 43 -7.10 3.18 11.65
CA GLN A 43 -6.11 4.10 11.09
C GLN A 43 -6.72 5.46 10.72
N LEU A 44 -7.89 5.45 10.06
CA LEU A 44 -8.61 6.69 9.72
C LEU A 44 -8.98 7.47 10.99
N ARG A 45 -9.45 6.77 12.03
CA ARG A 45 -9.76 7.38 13.32
C ARG A 45 -8.52 8.04 13.93
N ALA A 46 -7.38 7.34 13.97
CA ALA A 46 -6.14 7.89 14.50
C ALA A 46 -5.68 9.14 13.73
N TRP A 47 -5.90 9.18 12.42
CA TRP A 47 -5.60 10.36 11.63
C TRP A 47 -6.52 11.53 11.98
N VAL A 48 -7.84 11.31 12.01
CA VAL A 48 -8.83 12.37 12.26
C VAL A 48 -8.78 12.89 13.69
N GLU A 49 -8.68 11.99 14.68
CA GLU A 49 -8.78 12.34 16.09
C GLU A 49 -7.42 12.77 16.68
N ASN A 50 -6.31 12.18 16.21
CA ASN A 50 -4.98 12.39 16.79
C ASN A 50 -3.98 13.03 15.82
N GLY A 51 -4.38 13.39 14.60
CA GLY A 51 -3.49 13.96 13.59
C GLY A 51 -2.43 12.98 13.07
N THR A 52 -2.59 11.67 13.31
CA THR A 52 -1.60 10.64 12.94
C THR A 52 -1.88 10.12 11.53
N ALA A 53 -1.41 10.83 10.51
CA ALA A 53 -1.49 10.39 9.12
C ALA A 53 -0.72 9.06 8.92
N PRO A 54 -1.26 8.10 8.15
CA PRO A 54 -0.60 6.82 7.94
C PRO A 54 0.61 6.95 7.01
N GLU A 55 1.80 6.64 7.51
CA GLU A 55 2.99 6.42 6.67
C GLU A 55 2.84 5.18 5.77
N TYR A 56 2.01 4.22 6.20
CA TYR A 56 1.62 3.00 5.50
C TYR A 56 0.35 2.41 6.12
N LEU A 57 -0.31 1.49 5.42
CA LEU A 57 -1.38 0.67 6.00
C LEU A 57 -0.90 -0.76 6.24
N TYR A 58 -0.80 -1.16 7.51
CA TYR A 58 -0.49 -2.55 7.87
C TYR A 58 -1.59 -3.48 7.35
N SER A 59 -1.18 -4.43 6.50
CA SER A 59 -2.10 -5.27 5.73
C SER A 59 -1.67 -6.73 5.77
N GLY A 60 -2.66 -7.61 5.78
CA GLY A 60 -2.46 -9.07 5.79
C GLY A 60 -3.37 -9.77 4.80
N ASN A 61 -3.02 -10.99 4.40
CA ASN A 61 -3.95 -11.84 3.67
C ASN A 61 -4.93 -12.47 4.68
N PRO A 62 -6.26 -12.31 4.50
CA PRO A 62 -7.25 -12.91 5.39
C PRO A 62 -7.45 -14.42 5.16
N TYR A 63 -6.80 -14.99 4.15
CA TYR A 63 -6.89 -16.40 3.76
C TYR A 63 -5.53 -17.09 3.85
N ALA A 64 -5.59 -18.41 4.04
CA ALA A 64 -4.44 -19.28 3.86
C ALA A 64 -3.87 -19.11 2.46
N VAL A 65 -2.63 -18.66 2.39
CA VAL A 65 -1.84 -18.73 1.17
C VAL A 65 -0.76 -19.77 1.38
N ASN A 66 -0.39 -20.50 0.31
CA ASN A 66 0.80 -21.36 0.33
C ASN A 66 2.07 -20.49 0.32
N ALA A 67 2.22 -19.70 1.36
CA ALA A 67 3.42 -18.97 1.70
C ALA A 67 4.12 -19.77 2.81
N SER A 68 5.44 -19.88 2.74
CA SER A 68 6.23 -20.18 3.93
C SER A 68 6.36 -18.86 4.68
N SER A 69 5.68 -18.72 5.82
CA SER A 69 5.77 -17.53 6.66
C SER A 69 6.31 -17.90 8.04
N SER A 70 7.11 -17.02 8.58
CA SER A 70 7.64 -17.08 9.94
C SER A 70 6.60 -16.69 11.00
N GLU A 71 5.49 -16.07 10.59
CA GLU A 71 4.31 -15.82 11.42
C GLU A 71 3.07 -16.53 10.87
N THR A 72 2.18 -16.97 11.78
CA THR A 72 0.90 -17.60 11.42
C THR A 72 -0.25 -16.87 12.11
N VAL A 73 -1.39 -16.78 11.43
CA VAL A 73 -2.65 -16.31 12.03
C VAL A 73 -3.57 -17.51 12.17
N ASN A 74 -3.98 -17.84 13.39
CA ASN A 74 -4.79 -19.02 13.71
C ASN A 74 -4.22 -20.32 13.10
N GLY A 75 -2.89 -20.51 13.17
CA GLY A 75 -2.20 -21.70 12.65
C GLY A 75 -2.10 -21.77 11.13
N THR A 76 -2.45 -20.69 10.43
CA THR A 76 -2.39 -20.59 8.98
C THR A 76 -1.28 -19.66 8.54
N ASN A 77 -0.48 -20.08 7.57
CA ASN A 77 0.51 -19.21 6.94
C ASN A 77 -0.20 -18.09 6.18
N VAL A 78 0.15 -16.85 6.52
CA VAL A 78 -0.42 -15.65 5.90
C VAL A 78 0.71 -14.74 5.47
N ARG A 79 0.43 -13.93 4.47
CA ARG A 79 1.34 -12.90 3.99
C ARG A 79 0.97 -11.56 4.61
N PHE A 80 1.96 -10.84 5.09
CA PHE A 80 1.85 -9.46 5.56
C PHE A 80 2.66 -8.53 4.66
N MET A 81 2.12 -7.34 4.45
CA MET A 81 2.79 -6.27 3.69
C MET A 81 2.23 -4.93 4.13
N ASN A 82 3.09 -3.91 4.21
CA ASN A 82 2.66 -2.55 4.47
C ASN A 82 2.24 -1.92 3.14
N LEU A 83 0.96 -1.56 2.94
CA LEU A 83 0.59 -0.85 1.73
C LEU A 83 1.19 0.56 1.78
N CYS A 84 1.94 0.90 0.75
CA CYS A 84 2.63 2.18 0.64
C CYS A 84 1.70 3.26 0.10
N PRO A 85 1.84 4.51 0.56
CA PRO A 85 1.12 5.63 0.00
C PRO A 85 1.60 5.85 -1.44
N TYR A 86 0.66 5.91 -2.38
CA TYR A 86 0.97 6.23 -3.76
C TYR A 86 1.73 7.57 -3.83
N PRO A 87 2.80 7.68 -4.62
CA PRO A 87 3.25 6.74 -5.67
C PRO A 87 4.26 5.67 -5.24
N LEU A 88 4.55 5.55 -3.96
CA LEU A 88 5.49 4.54 -3.46
C LEU A 88 4.88 3.13 -3.59
N VAL A 89 5.74 2.14 -3.77
CA VAL A 89 5.38 0.73 -3.79
C VAL A 89 6.27 -0.05 -2.83
N ASN A 90 5.84 -1.27 -2.49
CA ASN A 90 6.67 -2.18 -1.69
C ASN A 90 7.86 -2.68 -2.50
N LYS A 91 9.07 -2.38 -2.01
CA LYS A 91 10.33 -2.89 -2.53
C LYS A 91 10.92 -3.86 -1.52
N TYR A 92 11.22 -5.07 -1.97
CA TYR A 92 11.89 -6.05 -1.11
C TYR A 92 13.31 -5.59 -0.81
N LYS A 93 13.71 -5.62 0.46
CA LYS A 93 15.05 -5.17 0.88
C LYS A 93 16.17 -6.13 0.50
N GLY A 94 15.84 -7.30 -0.04
CA GLY A 94 16.80 -8.35 -0.40
C GLY A 94 17.07 -9.35 0.73
N ASN A 95 16.47 -9.17 1.91
CA ASN A 95 16.65 -10.04 3.08
C ASN A 95 15.36 -10.19 3.91
N GLY A 96 15.40 -11.18 4.80
CA GLY A 96 14.28 -11.55 5.67
C GLY A 96 13.25 -12.44 4.97
N ASP A 97 12.12 -12.65 5.63
CA ASP A 97 11.02 -13.47 5.13
C ASP A 97 10.15 -12.68 4.12
N PRO A 98 10.06 -13.10 2.85
CA PRO A 98 9.20 -12.44 1.85
C PRO A 98 7.70 -12.45 2.19
N ALA A 99 7.27 -13.26 3.14
CA ALA A 99 5.91 -13.25 3.66
C ALA A 99 5.67 -12.15 4.69
N MET A 100 6.70 -11.45 5.17
CA MET A 100 6.61 -10.49 6.27
C MET A 100 6.72 -9.04 5.79
N ALA A 101 5.91 -8.16 6.38
CA ALA A 101 5.93 -6.73 6.05
C ALA A 101 7.28 -6.07 6.34
N SER A 102 7.98 -6.55 7.38
CA SER A 102 9.30 -6.06 7.79
C SER A 102 10.41 -6.30 6.76
N SER A 103 10.19 -7.15 5.76
CA SER A 103 11.13 -7.41 4.67
C SER A 103 11.05 -6.43 3.51
N TYR A 104 10.11 -5.48 3.58
CA TYR A 104 9.86 -4.49 2.53
C TYR A 104 10.08 -3.07 3.04
N GLU A 105 10.29 -2.15 2.10
CA GLU A 105 10.29 -0.71 2.31
C GLU A 105 9.45 -0.02 1.24
N CYS A 106 8.91 1.16 1.53
CA CYS A 106 8.20 1.97 0.55
C CYS A 106 9.20 2.77 -0.28
N ALA A 107 9.22 2.51 -1.59
CA ALA A 107 10.14 3.19 -2.51
C ALA A 107 9.44 3.52 -3.84
N LEU A 108 9.94 4.54 -4.53
CA LEU A 108 9.57 4.79 -5.92
C LEU A 108 10.08 3.63 -6.78
N ASN A 109 9.19 2.99 -7.53
CA ASN A 109 9.59 2.05 -8.55
C ASN A 109 9.84 2.80 -9.85
N LYS A 110 11.10 3.17 -10.11
CA LYS A 110 11.50 3.95 -11.30
C LYS A 110 11.37 3.17 -12.62
N ASP A 111 11.38 1.84 -12.52
CA ASP A 111 11.34 0.93 -13.66
C ASP A 111 9.94 0.35 -13.88
N GLY A 112 8.96 0.79 -13.07
CA GLY A 112 7.58 0.30 -13.10
C GLY A 112 6.68 1.12 -14.02
N TRP A 113 5.62 0.47 -14.54
CA TRP A 113 4.59 1.12 -15.36
C TRP A 113 3.94 2.33 -14.68
N THR A 114 3.89 2.37 -13.34
CA THR A 114 3.38 3.51 -12.59
C THR A 114 4.28 4.75 -12.67
N PHE A 115 5.59 4.58 -12.92
CA PHE A 115 6.55 5.68 -13.01
C PHE A 115 6.38 6.50 -14.28
N GLN A 116 6.02 5.84 -15.40
CA GLN A 116 5.76 6.52 -16.66
C GLN A 116 4.64 7.56 -16.51
N PHE A 117 3.62 7.28 -15.70
CA PHE A 117 2.54 8.23 -15.41
C PHE A 117 2.96 9.36 -14.46
N LEU A 118 4.02 9.19 -13.65
CA LEU A 118 4.52 10.22 -12.73
C LEU A 118 5.46 11.22 -13.41
N LEU A 119 6.09 10.82 -14.52
CA LEU A 119 7.06 11.62 -15.26
C LEU A 119 6.43 12.47 -16.37
N GLU A 120 5.18 12.26 -16.74
CA GLU A 120 4.52 13.15 -17.69
C GLU A 120 4.20 14.48 -16.98
N PRO A 121 4.88 15.58 -17.35
CA PRO A 121 4.58 16.88 -16.77
C PRO A 121 3.14 17.25 -17.11
N MET A 122 2.51 18.03 -16.24
CA MET A 122 1.24 18.73 -16.49
C MET A 122 1.41 19.79 -17.61
N THR A 123 1.87 19.40 -18.80
CA THR A 123 1.87 20.27 -19.97
C THR A 123 0.72 19.87 -20.89
N ALA A 124 -0.32 20.70 -20.83
CA ALA A 124 -1.32 21.00 -21.85
C ALA A 124 -2.12 19.82 -22.44
N VAL A 125 -3.45 19.81 -22.25
CA VAL A 125 -4.45 20.58 -23.02
C VAL A 125 -5.65 20.86 -22.12
#